data_AF-A0A7S4NYF5-F1
#
_entry.id   AF-A0A7S4NYF5-F1
#
_cell.length_a   1.000
_cell.length_b   1.000
_cell.length_c   1.000
_cell.angle_alpha   90.00
_cell.angle_beta   90.00
_cell.angle_gamma   90.00
#
_symmetry.space_group_name_H-M   'P 1'
#
loop_
_entity.id
_entity.type
_entity.pdbx_description
1 polymer ?
#
loop_
_entity_poly.entity_id
_entity_poly.type
_entity_poly.pdbx_seq_one_letter_code
_entity_poly.pdbx_strand_id
1 'polypeptide(L)'
;PDLLTRKPYPRTQPLLSPYMLRSLLCHAIWQLIILCIFIFGVGDVCPDSHNLNYCGNSTIYHDNIGAVKSGRPAAFDSQYLPSAENCIPVNERPPGYCKQEVEEDSKPNQHNAMIFTVFVLMQLFNQINARKIHGEWNAFTGIFDNKFFLSVMGLEFAMQFLMVEIPGVNTAVGCTGMTFGQWVLCIFIGATELPMHLLIARVPLKWLPKRLTASYDSGAGDGIPLLAMK
;
A
#
# COMPACT_ATOMS: atom_id res chain seq x y z
N PRO A 1 -32.09 -19.18 0.28
CA PRO A 1 -32.74 -20.31 1.01
C PRO A 1 -31.76 -21.05 1.94
N ASP A 2 -30.46 -21.10 1.62
CA ASP A 2 -29.43 -21.77 2.44
C ASP A 2 -29.16 -21.15 3.82
N LEU A 3 -29.55 -19.90 4.06
CA LEU A 3 -29.39 -19.28 5.38
C LEU A 3 -30.29 -19.91 6.45
N LEU A 4 -31.41 -20.52 6.05
CA LEU A 4 -32.39 -21.13 6.95
C LEU A 4 -32.09 -22.61 7.26
N THR A 5 -31.18 -23.24 6.50
CA THR A 5 -30.81 -24.65 6.66
C THR A 5 -29.56 -24.81 7.54
N ARG A 6 -28.86 -23.71 7.86
CA ARG A 6 -27.71 -23.70 8.75
C ARG A 6 -28.16 -23.74 10.21
N LYS A 7 -27.44 -24.49 11.05
CA LYS A 7 -27.67 -24.53 12.52
C LYS A 7 -27.56 -23.12 13.13
N PRO A 8 -28.35 -22.80 14.18
CA PRO A 8 -28.27 -21.50 14.83
C PRO A 8 -26.90 -21.29 15.48
N TYR A 9 -26.39 -20.06 15.40
CA TYR A 9 -25.13 -19.68 16.03
C TYR A 9 -25.29 -19.62 17.57
N PRO A 10 -24.42 -20.27 18.37
CA PRO A 10 -24.45 -20.15 19.81
C PRO A 10 -23.98 -18.76 20.28
N ARG A 11 -24.53 -18.28 21.39
CA ARG A 11 -24.26 -16.94 21.95
C ARG A 11 -22.79 -16.70 22.35
N THR A 12 -22.03 -17.79 22.55
CA THR A 12 -20.63 -17.75 22.97
C THR A 12 -19.65 -17.92 21.80
N GLN A 13 -20.13 -18.02 20.56
CA GLN A 13 -19.22 -18.19 19.42
C GLN A 13 -18.41 -16.90 19.18
N PRO A 14 -17.08 -17.01 19.01
CA PRO A 14 -16.27 -15.85 18.66
C PRO A 14 -16.69 -15.27 17.30
N LEU A 15 -16.75 -13.93 17.21
CA LEU A 15 -17.14 -13.21 16.00
C LEU A 15 -16.15 -13.41 14.84
N LEU A 16 -14.87 -13.60 15.18
CA LEU A 16 -13.81 -13.84 14.21
C LEU A 16 -13.50 -15.35 14.13
N SER A 17 -13.83 -15.95 12.99
CA SER A 17 -13.46 -17.34 12.74
C SER A 17 -11.95 -17.49 12.47
N PRO A 18 -11.35 -18.67 12.73
CA PRO A 18 -9.94 -18.91 12.41
C PRO A 18 -9.64 -18.76 10.91
N TYR A 19 -10.62 -19.02 10.03
CA TYR A 19 -10.50 -18.81 8.58
C TYR A 19 -10.41 -17.32 8.21
N MET A 20 -11.23 -16.47 8.86
CA MET A 20 -11.17 -15.02 8.68
C MET A 20 -9.86 -14.47 9.24
N LEU A 21 -9.43 -14.94 10.41
CA LEU A 21 -8.20 -14.49 11.03
C LEU A 21 -6.97 -14.83 10.18
N ARG A 22 -6.90 -16.05 9.60
CA ARG A 22 -5.86 -16.42 8.64
C ARG A 22 -5.78 -15.39 7.51
N SER A 23 -6.93 -15.09 6.91
CA SER A 23 -6.98 -14.20 5.75
C SER A 23 -6.56 -12.78 6.13
N LEU A 24 -7.05 -12.27 7.25
CA LEU A 24 -6.68 -10.96 7.79
C LEU A 24 -5.17 -10.84 8.06
N LEU A 25 -4.58 -11.82 8.74
CA LEU A 25 -3.15 -11.79 9.08
C LEU A 25 -2.26 -11.89 7.84
N CYS A 26 -2.62 -12.76 6.88
CA CYS A 26 -1.84 -12.89 5.66
C CYS A 26 -1.94 -11.65 4.76
N HIS A 27 -3.12 -11.02 4.63
CA HIS A 27 -3.25 -9.75 3.91
C HIS A 27 -2.45 -8.64 4.60
N ALA A 28 -2.53 -8.54 5.94
CA ALA A 28 -1.75 -7.54 6.69
C ALA A 28 -0.23 -7.72 6.50
N ILE A 29 0.27 -8.96 6.50
CA ILE A 29 1.69 -9.25 6.22
C ILE A 29 2.05 -8.86 4.79
N TRP A 30 1.19 -9.17 3.81
CA TRP A 30 1.43 -8.82 2.42
C TRP A 30 1.49 -7.29 2.21
N GLN A 31 0.53 -6.56 2.78
CA GLN A 31 0.51 -5.09 2.76
C GLN A 31 1.78 -4.52 3.39
N LEU A 32 2.21 -5.06 4.53
CA LEU A 32 3.44 -4.61 5.18
C LEU A 32 4.66 -4.85 4.28
N ILE A 33 4.76 -6.01 3.62
CA ILE A 33 5.86 -6.31 2.71
C ILE A 33 5.86 -5.34 1.52
N ILE A 34 4.71 -5.12 0.88
CA ILE A 34 4.61 -4.16 -0.24
C ILE A 34 5.00 -2.77 0.21
N LEU A 35 4.43 -2.29 1.33
CA LEU A 35 4.73 -0.95 1.83
C LEU A 35 6.21 -0.81 2.22
N CYS A 36 6.80 -1.81 2.86
CA CYS A 36 8.23 -1.79 3.18
C CYS A 36 9.08 -1.76 1.89
N ILE A 37 8.78 -2.59 0.90
CA ILE A 37 9.49 -2.57 -0.39
C ILE A 37 9.30 -1.22 -1.09
N PHE A 38 8.11 -0.65 -1.03
CA PHE A 38 7.81 0.60 -1.70
C PHE A 38 8.47 1.80 -0.99
N ILE A 39 8.45 1.84 0.34
CA ILE A 39 9.09 2.88 1.17
C ILE A 39 10.61 2.84 1.05
N PHE A 40 11.22 1.64 1.10
CA PHE A 40 12.68 1.51 1.18
C PHE A 40 13.34 1.16 -0.16
N GLY A 41 12.59 0.61 -1.11
CA GLY A 41 13.10 0.13 -2.41
C GLY A 41 12.79 1.05 -3.58
N VAL A 42 11.84 1.98 -3.46
CA VAL A 42 11.55 2.96 -4.50
C VAL A 42 12.09 4.33 -4.08
N GLY A 43 12.85 4.96 -4.96
CA GLY A 43 13.12 6.39 -4.86
C GLY A 43 14.57 6.84 -4.69
N ASP A 44 15.60 6.07 -5.04
CA ASP A 44 16.87 6.61 -5.58
C ASP A 44 17.87 5.44 -5.68
N VAL A 45 18.07 4.92 -6.89
CA VAL A 45 19.28 4.18 -7.23
C VAL A 45 20.08 5.13 -8.11
N CYS A 46 21.12 5.76 -7.55
CA CYS A 46 22.17 6.36 -8.37
C CYS A 46 23.12 5.21 -8.76
N PRO A 47 23.08 4.69 -9.99
CA PRO A 47 24.18 3.92 -10.50
C PRO A 47 25.29 4.90 -10.86
N ASP A 48 26.44 4.65 -10.25
CA ASP A 48 27.77 5.07 -10.68
C ASP A 48 28.36 6.36 -10.11
N SER A 49 29.60 6.15 -9.69
CA SER A 49 30.57 6.99 -8.98
C SER A 49 31.15 8.11 -9.85
N HIS A 50 30.34 9.03 -10.36
CA HIS A 50 30.84 10.22 -11.04
C HIS A 50 30.25 11.52 -10.49
N ASN A 51 31.12 12.54 -10.41
CA ASN A 51 30.97 13.80 -9.68
C ASN A 51 29.58 14.47 -9.78
N LEU A 52 29.18 15.08 -8.66
CA LEU A 52 27.87 15.67 -8.32
C LEU A 52 27.28 16.68 -9.33
N ASN A 53 28.04 17.12 -10.32
CA ASN A 53 27.58 18.05 -11.37
C ASN A 53 26.83 17.35 -12.52
N TYR A 54 26.77 16.01 -12.55
CA TYR A 54 26.05 15.30 -13.61
C TYR A 54 24.54 15.15 -13.30
N CYS A 55 24.14 15.01 -12.02
CA CYS A 55 22.72 14.93 -11.65
C CYS A 55 21.91 16.22 -11.90
N GLY A 56 22.58 17.33 -12.25
CA GLY A 56 21.92 18.60 -12.61
C GLY A 56 21.60 18.75 -14.09
N ASN A 57 22.14 17.91 -14.99
CA ASN A 57 21.94 18.06 -16.44
C ASN A 57 21.84 16.74 -17.22
N SER A 58 22.22 15.59 -16.66
CA SER A 58 21.77 14.32 -17.20
C SER A 58 20.44 13.99 -16.56
N THR A 59 19.40 13.97 -17.40
CA THR A 59 18.08 13.40 -17.14
C THR A 59 18.06 12.55 -15.88
N ILE A 60 17.48 13.09 -14.81
CA ILE A 60 16.93 12.27 -13.72
C ILE A 60 16.28 11.09 -14.42
N TYR A 61 16.70 9.87 -14.09
CA TYR A 61 16.30 8.65 -14.78
C TYR A 61 14.92 8.81 -15.41
N HIS A 62 14.86 8.87 -16.74
CA HIS A 62 13.67 8.45 -17.45
C HIS A 62 13.59 6.94 -17.28
N ASP A 63 13.35 6.48 -16.05
CA ASP A 63 12.65 5.22 -15.91
C ASP A 63 11.23 5.47 -16.45
N ASN A 64 10.61 4.42 -16.99
CA ASN A 64 9.23 4.52 -17.50
C ASN A 64 8.18 4.80 -16.39
N ILE A 65 8.63 5.23 -15.21
CA ILE A 65 7.89 5.46 -13.96
C ILE A 65 8.07 6.92 -13.48
N GLY A 66 8.97 7.69 -14.10
CA GLY A 66 9.18 9.11 -13.85
C GLY A 66 10.14 9.34 -12.69
N ALA A 67 10.90 10.43 -12.77
CA ALA A 67 11.85 10.93 -11.77
C ALA A 67 11.29 11.05 -10.33
N VAL A 68 11.10 9.94 -9.60
CA VAL A 68 10.59 9.92 -8.23
C VAL A 68 11.75 9.98 -7.23
N LYS A 69 11.91 11.13 -6.55
CA LYS A 69 12.82 11.31 -5.42
C LYS A 69 12.26 10.59 -4.17
N SER A 70 13.08 9.86 -3.42
CA SER A 70 12.66 9.14 -2.21
C SER A 70 12.14 10.10 -1.15
N GLY A 71 11.25 9.60 -0.29
CA GLY A 71 10.79 10.29 0.91
C GLY A 71 11.84 10.34 2.04
N ARG A 72 13.09 9.93 1.79
CA ARG A 72 14.16 9.87 2.79
C ARG A 72 14.67 11.28 3.13
N PRO A 73 15.04 11.58 4.40
CA PRO A 73 15.69 12.84 4.74
C PRO A 73 17.02 12.99 3.99
N ALA A 74 17.22 14.14 3.33
CA ALA A 74 18.45 14.44 2.58
C ALA A 74 19.73 14.37 3.44
N ALA A 75 19.58 14.44 4.77
CA ALA A 75 20.67 14.24 5.73
C ALA A 75 21.33 12.85 5.65
N PHE A 76 20.60 11.81 5.21
CA PHE A 76 21.20 10.49 5.02
C PHE A 76 22.06 10.42 3.75
N ASP A 77 21.69 11.17 2.72
CA ASP A 77 22.48 11.27 1.48
C ASP A 77 23.71 12.16 1.68
N SER A 78 23.62 13.13 2.60
CA SER A 78 24.72 14.03 3.00
C SER A 78 25.98 13.31 3.50
N GLN A 79 25.83 12.14 4.13
CA GLN A 79 26.96 11.37 4.67
C GLN A 79 27.73 10.59 3.59
N TYR A 80 27.15 10.43 2.40
CA TYR A 80 27.78 9.82 1.23
C TYR A 80 28.22 10.86 0.19
N LEU A 81 27.98 12.15 0.45
CA LEU A 81 28.56 13.25 -0.32
C LEU A 81 30.04 13.39 0.06
N PRO A 82 31.00 13.25 -0.87
CA PRO A 82 32.37 13.61 -0.58
C PRO A 82 32.40 15.10 -0.20
N SER A 83 33.14 15.42 0.87
CA SER A 83 33.27 16.76 1.46
C SER A 83 33.22 17.87 0.40
N ALA A 84 32.43 18.89 0.72
CA ALA A 84 32.25 20.13 -0.01
C ALA A 84 33.54 20.99 -0.09
N GLU A 85 34.66 20.43 -0.55
CA GLU A 85 35.90 21.18 -0.79
C GLU A 85 35.83 22.01 -2.08
N ASN A 86 34.81 21.82 -2.93
CA ASN A 86 34.67 22.50 -4.23
C ASN A 86 33.43 23.40 -4.36
N CYS A 87 32.81 23.82 -3.25
CA CYS A 87 31.70 24.77 -3.32
C CYS A 87 32.22 26.22 -3.43
N ILE A 88 31.94 26.89 -4.54
CA ILE A 88 32.22 28.33 -4.72
C ILE A 88 31.33 29.14 -3.76
N PRO A 89 31.88 30.07 -2.97
CA PRO A 89 31.10 30.90 -2.04
C PRO A 89 30.02 31.69 -2.79
N VAL A 90 28.87 31.88 -2.14
CA VAL A 90 27.64 32.47 -2.74
C VAL A 90 27.90 33.80 -3.47
N ASN A 91 28.90 34.56 -3.02
CA ASN A 91 29.23 35.89 -3.51
C ASN A 91 30.05 35.90 -4.82
N GLU A 92 30.62 34.75 -5.24
CA GLU A 92 31.47 34.63 -6.45
C GLU A 92 30.77 33.89 -7.60
N ARG A 93 29.45 33.73 -7.50
CA ARG A 93 28.69 32.85 -8.39
C ARG A 93 28.31 33.54 -9.72
N PRO A 94 28.62 32.96 -10.89
CA PRO A 94 28.17 33.49 -12.18
C PRO A 94 26.65 33.37 -12.35
N PRO A 95 26.00 34.26 -13.14
CA PRO A 95 24.56 34.20 -13.37
C PRO A 95 24.18 32.88 -14.07
N GLY A 96 23.34 32.07 -13.42
CA GLY A 96 22.91 30.75 -13.91
C GLY A 96 23.39 29.54 -13.08
N TYR A 97 24.18 29.73 -12.03
CA TYR A 97 24.57 28.65 -11.12
C TYR A 97 23.57 28.53 -9.95
N CYS A 98 23.30 27.32 -9.47
CA CYS A 98 22.26 27.05 -8.46
C CYS A 98 22.49 27.81 -7.15
N LYS A 99 21.49 28.58 -6.73
CA LYS A 99 21.37 29.09 -5.36
C LYS A 99 21.12 27.90 -4.45
N GLN A 100 22.17 27.43 -3.76
CA GLN A 100 21.98 26.48 -2.66
C GLN A 100 21.43 27.24 -1.45
N GLU A 101 20.16 27.61 -1.53
CA GLU A 101 19.34 27.73 -0.34
C GLU A 101 19.02 26.28 0.03
N VAL A 102 19.71 25.74 1.03
CA VAL A 102 19.25 24.54 1.73
C VAL A 102 18.03 24.99 2.54
N GLU A 103 16.96 25.33 1.84
CA GLU A 103 15.63 25.32 2.40
C GLU A 103 15.31 23.83 2.49
N GLU A 104 15.56 23.27 3.66
CA GLU A 104 15.06 21.96 4.11
C GLU A 104 13.54 22.05 4.19
N ASP A 105 12.91 22.37 3.06
CA ASP A 105 11.48 22.57 3.04
C ASP A 105 10.84 21.21 3.00
N SER A 106 9.95 21.02 3.96
CA SER A 106 9.12 19.85 4.17
C SER A 106 8.06 19.78 3.07
N LYS A 107 8.47 19.95 1.81
CA LYS A 107 7.59 19.91 0.65
C LYS A 107 7.17 18.46 0.46
N PRO A 108 5.86 18.20 0.30
CA PRO A 108 5.36 16.86 0.13
C PRO A 108 5.96 16.19 -1.13
N ASN A 109 6.79 15.17 -0.93
CA ASN A 109 7.43 14.44 -2.03
C ASN A 109 6.42 13.53 -2.75
N GLN A 110 6.52 13.42 -4.08
CA GLN A 110 5.65 12.56 -4.91
C GLN A 110 5.65 11.11 -4.43
N HIS A 111 6.80 10.63 -3.93
CA HIS A 111 6.94 9.32 -3.33
C HIS A 111 5.96 9.07 -2.17
N ASN A 112 5.76 10.05 -1.28
CA ASN A 112 4.83 9.92 -0.15
C ASN A 112 3.37 9.86 -0.63
N ALA A 113 3.03 10.63 -1.66
CA ALA A 113 1.72 10.56 -2.30
C ALA A 113 1.48 9.20 -2.98
N MET A 114 2.52 8.60 -3.57
CA MET A 114 2.45 7.24 -4.12
C MET A 114 2.25 6.19 -3.02
N ILE A 115 3.00 6.26 -1.90
CA ILE A 115 2.82 5.35 -0.75
C ILE A 115 1.38 5.42 -0.25
N PHE A 116 0.88 6.63 -0.02
CA PHE A 116 -0.48 6.86 0.43
C PHE A 116 -1.51 6.27 -0.55
N THR A 117 -1.32 6.50 -1.84
CA THR A 117 -2.23 5.98 -2.88
C THR A 117 -2.20 4.47 -2.96
N VAL A 118 -1.03 3.83 -2.92
CA VAL A 118 -0.89 2.37 -2.89
C VAL A 118 -1.57 1.79 -1.66
N PHE A 119 -1.38 2.39 -0.48
CA PHE A 119 -2.04 1.97 0.75
C PHE A 119 -3.57 1.99 0.61
N VAL A 120 -4.14 3.11 0.17
CA VAL A 120 -5.60 3.23 0.02
C VAL A 120 -6.13 2.26 -1.04
N LEU A 121 -5.44 2.11 -2.17
CA LEU A 121 -5.84 1.17 -3.22
C LEU A 121 -5.77 -0.29 -2.75
N MET A 122 -4.77 -0.68 -1.97
CA MET A 122 -4.73 -2.01 -1.35
C MET A 122 -5.94 -2.25 -0.45
N GLN A 123 -6.40 -1.25 0.31
CA GLN A 123 -7.62 -1.40 1.13
C GLN A 123 -8.88 -1.52 0.28
N LEU A 124 -8.97 -0.76 -0.81
CA LEU A 124 -10.07 -0.83 -1.76
C LEU A 124 -10.17 -2.22 -2.41
N PHE A 125 -9.05 -2.80 -2.87
CA PHE A 125 -9.03 -4.16 -3.41
C PHE A 125 -9.26 -5.24 -2.35
N ASN A 126 -8.76 -5.05 -1.13
CA ASN A 126 -9.03 -5.95 -0.02
C ASN A 126 -10.52 -5.96 0.36
N GLN A 127 -11.24 -4.84 0.20
CA GLN A 127 -12.69 -4.78 0.44
C GLN A 127 -13.47 -5.74 -0.48
N ILE A 128 -13.02 -5.91 -1.73
CA ILE A 128 -13.60 -6.87 -2.68
C ILE A 128 -13.40 -8.31 -2.17
N ASN A 129 -12.20 -8.63 -1.69
CA ASN A 129 -11.90 -9.96 -1.15
C ASN A 129 -12.66 -10.24 0.17
N ALA A 130 -12.83 -9.22 1.03
CA ALA A 130 -13.52 -9.35 2.31
C ALA A 130 -15.02 -9.63 2.17
N ARG A 131 -15.61 -9.41 0.99
CA ARG A 131 -17.01 -9.74 0.68
C ARG A 131 -17.31 -11.23 0.79
N LYS A 132 -16.33 -12.09 0.52
CA LYS A 132 -16.49 -13.56 0.48
C LYS A 132 -15.40 -14.23 1.32
N ILE A 133 -15.69 -14.44 2.60
CA ILE A 133 -14.76 -15.04 3.57
C ILE A 133 -14.82 -16.58 3.64
N HIS A 134 -15.90 -17.19 3.13
CA HIS A 134 -16.18 -18.62 3.27
C HIS A 134 -15.71 -19.42 2.05
N GLY A 135 -14.41 -19.42 1.76
CA GLY A 135 -13.78 -20.36 0.81
C GLY A 135 -14.27 -20.35 -0.64
N GLU A 136 -15.12 -19.39 -1.01
CA GLU A 136 -15.58 -19.21 -2.38
C GLU A 136 -14.44 -18.65 -3.24
N TRP A 137 -14.19 -19.28 -4.38
CA TRP A 137 -13.02 -18.97 -5.24
C TRP A 137 -13.14 -17.64 -5.98
N ASN A 138 -14.34 -17.10 -6.15
CA ASN A 138 -14.57 -15.94 -7.00
C ASN A 138 -15.20 -14.79 -6.22
N ALA A 139 -14.35 -13.87 -5.73
CA ALA A 139 -14.75 -12.67 -5.01
C ALA A 139 -15.66 -11.73 -5.84
N PHE A 140 -15.59 -11.84 -7.17
CA PHE A 140 -16.37 -11.03 -8.10
C PHE A 140 -17.81 -11.50 -8.32
N THR A 141 -18.17 -12.70 -7.83
CA THR A 141 -19.50 -13.26 -8.05
C THR A 141 -20.57 -12.37 -7.42
N GLY A 142 -21.44 -11.79 -8.24
CA GLY A 142 -22.54 -10.90 -7.84
C GLY A 142 -22.08 -9.51 -7.38
N ILE A 143 -20.89 -9.04 -7.79
CA ILE A 143 -20.38 -7.73 -7.39
C ILE A 143 -21.31 -6.58 -7.82
N PHE A 144 -21.93 -6.74 -9.00
CA PHE A 144 -22.85 -5.75 -9.59
C PHE A 144 -24.28 -5.78 -9.02
N ASP A 145 -24.65 -6.82 -8.28
CA ASP A 145 -26.00 -6.93 -7.72
C ASP A 145 -26.18 -5.98 -6.52
N ASN A 146 -25.10 -5.68 -5.81
CA ASN A 146 -25.12 -4.77 -4.67
C ASN A 146 -24.64 -3.36 -5.08
N LYS A 147 -25.58 -2.51 -5.49
CA LYS A 147 -25.30 -1.12 -5.88
C LYS A 147 -24.71 -0.28 -4.75
N PHE A 148 -25.03 -0.57 -3.50
CA PHE A 148 -24.47 0.15 -2.35
C PHE A 148 -22.96 -0.13 -2.23
N PHE A 149 -22.56 -1.39 -2.36
CA PHE A 149 -21.14 -1.77 -2.36
C PHE A 149 -20.36 -1.05 -3.47
N LEU A 150 -20.89 -1.05 -4.70
CA LEU A 150 -20.25 -0.32 -5.81
C LEU A 150 -20.19 1.19 -5.59
N SER A 151 -21.22 1.77 -4.98
CA SER A 151 -21.25 3.19 -4.65
C SER A 151 -20.17 3.56 -3.65
N VAL A 152 -19.96 2.74 -2.61
CA VAL A 152 -18.91 2.99 -1.59
C VAL A 152 -17.53 2.86 -2.22
N MET A 153 -17.28 1.79 -2.98
CA MET A 153 -16.03 1.59 -3.72
C MET A 153 -15.72 2.77 -4.66
N GLY A 154 -16.72 3.24 -5.41
CA GLY A 154 -16.56 4.38 -6.32
C GLY A 154 -16.31 5.68 -5.57
N LEU A 155 -16.96 5.89 -4.43
CA LEU A 155 -16.76 7.07 -3.59
C LEU A 155 -15.35 7.11 -2.99
N GLU A 156 -14.85 5.98 -2.49
CA GLU A 156 -13.50 5.86 -1.93
C GLU A 156 -12.44 6.16 -3.01
N PHE A 157 -12.58 5.59 -4.21
CA PHE A 157 -11.67 5.86 -5.32
C PHE A 157 -11.73 7.33 -5.78
N ALA A 158 -12.94 7.90 -5.86
CA ALA A 158 -13.11 9.31 -6.21
C ALA A 158 -12.48 10.23 -5.17
N MET A 159 -12.69 9.96 -3.87
CA MET A 159 -12.05 10.71 -2.79
C MET A 159 -10.52 10.62 -2.88
N GLN A 160 -9.98 9.44 -3.18
CA GLN A 160 -8.52 9.28 -3.37
C GLN A 160 -8.00 10.16 -4.51
N PHE A 161 -8.70 10.19 -5.63
CA PHE A 161 -8.33 11.05 -6.77
C PHE A 161 -8.40 12.54 -6.40
N LEU A 162 -9.49 12.97 -5.75
CA LEU A 162 -9.67 14.36 -5.31
C LEU A 162 -8.57 14.79 -4.33
N MET A 163 -8.18 13.91 -3.41
CA MET A 163 -7.15 14.20 -2.40
C MET A 163 -5.76 14.36 -3.02
N VAL A 164 -5.43 13.60 -4.06
CA VAL A 164 -4.08 13.60 -4.66
C VAL A 164 -3.93 14.65 -5.76
N GLU A 165 -4.95 14.83 -6.60
CA GLU A 165 -4.85 15.65 -7.81
C GLU A 165 -5.32 17.10 -7.64
N ILE A 166 -6.26 17.39 -6.74
CA ILE A 166 -6.78 18.76 -6.60
C ILE A 166 -5.76 19.65 -5.90
N PRO A 167 -5.28 20.73 -6.56
CA PRO A 167 -4.40 21.71 -5.93
C PRO A 167 -5.06 22.33 -4.70
N GLY A 168 -4.35 22.37 -3.58
CA GLY A 168 -4.84 22.87 -2.29
C GLY A 168 -5.35 21.77 -1.37
N VAL A 169 -6.10 20.78 -1.88
CA VAL A 169 -6.43 19.57 -1.11
C VAL A 169 -5.19 18.69 -0.96
N ASN A 170 -4.45 18.49 -2.05
CA ASN A 170 -3.21 17.73 -2.03
C ASN A 170 -2.19 18.32 -1.05
N THR A 171 -2.01 19.64 -1.03
CA THR A 171 -1.12 20.34 -0.09
C THR A 171 -1.59 20.16 1.35
N ALA A 172 -2.90 20.21 1.62
CA ALA A 172 -3.46 20.01 2.96
C ALA A 172 -3.23 18.58 3.51
N VAL A 173 -3.19 17.58 2.63
CA VAL A 173 -2.94 16.16 2.99
C VAL A 173 -1.44 15.83 2.97
N GLY A 174 -0.58 16.75 2.52
CA GLY A 174 0.85 16.47 2.35
C GLY A 174 1.12 15.56 1.14
N CYS A 175 0.31 15.67 0.09
CA CYS A 175 0.48 14.99 -1.18
C CYS A 175 0.88 15.98 -2.29
N THR A 176 1.51 15.46 -3.34
CA THR A 176 1.73 16.16 -4.61
C THR A 176 1.04 15.41 -5.75
N GLY A 177 0.66 16.16 -6.80
CA GLY A 177 0.02 15.59 -7.98
C GLY A 177 0.90 14.54 -8.63
N MET A 178 0.26 13.50 -9.15
CA MET A 178 0.92 12.29 -9.62
C MET A 178 0.72 12.14 -11.13
N THR A 179 1.74 11.66 -11.83
CA THR A 179 1.60 11.40 -13.27
C THR A 179 0.66 10.23 -13.54
N PHE A 180 0.08 10.18 -14.73
CA PHE A 180 -0.77 9.06 -15.13
C PHE A 180 -0.06 7.69 -15.04
N GLY A 181 1.22 7.63 -15.40
CA GLY A 181 2.01 6.38 -15.31
C GLY A 181 2.18 5.90 -13.86
N GLN A 182 2.41 6.83 -12.94
CA GLN A 182 2.50 6.55 -11.51
C GLN A 182 1.15 6.08 -10.93
N TRP A 183 0.03 6.67 -11.35
CA TRP A 183 -1.32 6.18 -11.01
C TRP A 183 -1.54 4.74 -11.45
N VAL A 184 -1.21 4.44 -12.70
CA VAL A 184 -1.35 3.09 -13.26
C VAL A 184 -0.49 2.10 -12.47
N LEU A 185 0.75 2.45 -12.14
CA LEU A 185 1.61 1.63 -11.30
C LEU A 185 1.00 1.37 -9.91
N CYS A 186 0.50 2.41 -9.25
CA CYS A 186 -0.15 2.30 -7.94
C CYS A 186 -1.37 1.37 -7.99
N ILE A 187 -2.18 1.46 -9.06
CA ILE A 187 -3.32 0.58 -9.30
C ILE A 187 -2.86 -0.87 -9.50
N PHE A 188 -1.83 -1.11 -10.30
CA PHE A 188 -1.28 -2.45 -10.49
C PHE A 188 -0.77 -3.08 -9.20
N ILE A 189 -0.04 -2.29 -8.39
CA ILE A 189 0.46 -2.75 -7.09
C ILE A 189 -0.70 -3.03 -6.15
N GLY A 190 -1.69 -2.13 -6.04
CA GLY A 190 -2.88 -2.36 -5.22
C GLY A 190 -3.66 -3.60 -5.65
N ALA A 191 -3.78 -3.83 -6.96
CA ALA A 191 -4.51 -4.96 -7.52
C ALA A 191 -3.88 -6.32 -7.18
N THR A 192 -2.63 -6.36 -6.71
CA THR A 192 -1.98 -7.59 -6.23
C THR A 192 -2.71 -8.24 -5.06
N GLU A 193 -3.52 -7.49 -4.31
CA GLU A 193 -4.35 -8.04 -3.22
C GLU A 193 -5.36 -9.09 -3.71
N LEU A 194 -5.88 -8.91 -4.93
CA LEU A 194 -6.86 -9.81 -5.53
C LEU A 194 -6.29 -11.23 -5.77
N PRO A 195 -5.19 -11.43 -6.52
CA PRO A 195 -4.59 -12.76 -6.67
C PRO A 195 -3.99 -13.29 -5.36
N MET A 196 -3.49 -12.41 -4.47
CA MET A 196 -2.96 -12.86 -3.18
C MET A 196 -4.02 -13.54 -2.31
N HIS A 197 -5.28 -13.11 -2.38
CA HIS A 197 -6.37 -13.78 -1.68
C HIS A 197 -6.48 -15.28 -2.04
N LEU A 198 -6.33 -15.61 -3.32
CA LEU A 198 -6.35 -17.00 -3.81
C LEU A 198 -5.17 -17.82 -3.26
N LEU A 199 -4.01 -17.20 -3.10
CA LEU A 199 -2.83 -17.82 -2.52
C LEU A 199 -2.99 -18.03 -1.01
N ILE A 200 -3.54 -17.04 -0.31
CA ILE A 200 -3.81 -17.09 1.13
C ILE A 200 -4.82 -18.19 1.47
N ALA A 201 -5.80 -18.44 0.59
CA ALA A 201 -6.74 -19.55 0.76
C ALA A 201 -6.03 -20.93 0.88
N ARG A 202 -4.84 -21.09 0.29
CA ARG A 202 -4.02 -22.31 0.34
C ARG A 202 -3.19 -22.45 1.61
N VAL A 203 -3.01 -21.38 2.40
CA VAL A 203 -2.21 -21.43 3.63
C VAL A 203 -2.94 -22.28 4.68
N PRO A 204 -2.34 -23.36 5.21
CA PRO A 204 -3.04 -24.23 6.15
C PRO A 204 -3.24 -23.53 7.51
N LEU A 205 -4.42 -23.70 8.12
CA LEU A 205 -4.76 -23.08 9.42
C LEU A 205 -3.79 -23.46 10.56
N LYS A 206 -3.07 -24.58 10.43
CA LYS A 206 -2.06 -25.02 11.40
C LYS A 206 -0.90 -24.04 11.60
N TRP A 207 -0.71 -23.08 10.69
CA TRP A 207 0.29 -22.02 10.81
C TRP A 207 -0.14 -20.88 11.74
N LEU A 208 -1.42 -20.81 12.09
CA LEU A 208 -1.90 -19.83 13.07
C LEU A 208 -1.46 -20.22 14.49
N PRO A 209 -1.06 -19.24 15.33
CA PRO A 209 -0.72 -19.50 16.71
C PRO A 209 -1.94 -20.10 17.43
N LYS A 210 -1.74 -21.24 18.11
CA LYS A 210 -2.81 -21.94 18.82
C LYS A 210 -3.56 -21.06 19.83
N ARG A 211 -2.91 -20.03 20.38
CA ARG A 211 -3.56 -19.05 21.28
C ARG A 211 -4.71 -18.29 20.61
N LEU A 212 -4.61 -18.02 19.31
CA LEU A 212 -5.64 -17.30 18.55
C LEU A 212 -6.76 -18.22 18.07
N THR A 213 -6.51 -19.53 17.95
CA THR A 213 -7.53 -20.53 17.58
C THR A 213 -8.16 -21.20 18.80
N ALA A 214 -7.50 -21.18 19.96
CA ALA A 214 -7.96 -21.81 21.21
C ALA A 214 -9.26 -21.21 21.76
N SER A 215 -9.54 -19.93 21.49
CA SER A 215 -10.83 -19.30 21.83
C SER A 215 -11.98 -19.86 20.99
N TYR A 216 -11.72 -20.36 19.78
CA TYR A 216 -12.72 -21.01 18.95
C TYR A 216 -12.95 -22.46 19.41
N ASP A 217 -11.89 -23.18 19.74
CA ASP A 217 -11.97 -24.58 20.19
C ASP A 217 -12.63 -24.73 21.58
N SER A 218 -12.42 -23.77 22.49
CA SER A 218 -13.03 -23.78 23.84
C SER A 218 -14.56 -23.54 23.82
N GLY A 219 -15.09 -22.90 22.78
CA GLY A 219 -16.53 -22.69 22.57
C GLY A 219 -17.21 -23.82 21.78
N ALA A 220 -16.42 -24.71 21.17
CA ALA A 220 -16.89 -25.87 20.41
C ALA A 220 -17.14 -27.11 21.29
N GLY A 221 -17.49 -26.89 22.57
CA GLY A 221 -17.96 -27.94 23.49
C GLY A 221 -19.22 -28.67 23.02
N ASP A 222 -19.91 -28.13 22.00
CA ASP A 222 -21.09 -28.72 21.38
C ASP A 222 -20.82 -29.18 19.94
N GLY A 223 -19.92 -30.15 19.75
CA GLY A 223 -19.99 -31.12 18.64
C GLY A 223 -20.03 -30.61 17.18
N ILE A 224 -19.60 -29.39 16.87
CA ILE A 224 -19.44 -28.92 15.49
C ILE A 224 -17.95 -28.98 15.13
N PRO A 225 -17.46 -30.09 14.56
CA PRO A 225 -16.09 -30.14 14.07
C PRO A 225 -15.90 -29.10 12.96
N LEU A 226 -14.71 -28.48 12.91
CA LEU A 226 -14.20 -27.59 11.84
C LEU A 226 -14.42 -28.12 10.41
N LEU A 227 -14.74 -29.41 10.26
CA LEU A 227 -14.99 -30.12 8.99
C LEU A 227 -16.46 -30.12 8.54
N ALA A 228 -17.41 -29.58 9.31
CA ALA A 228 -18.83 -29.52 8.94
C ALA A 228 -19.22 -28.26 8.14
N MET A 229 -18.28 -27.33 7.91
CA MET A 229 -18.43 -26.23 6.95
C MET A 229 -17.71 -26.62 5.66
N LYS A 230 -18.30 -27.56 4.91
CA LYS A 230 -17.93 -27.83 3.53
C LYS A 230 -18.83 -27.01 2.61
#